data_AF-A0A4R7JZH8-F1
#
_entry.id   AF-A0A4R7JZH8-F1
#
_cell.length_a   1.000
_cell.length_b   1.000
_cell.length_c   1.000
_cell.angle_alpha   90.00
_cell.angle_beta   90.00
_cell.angle_gamma   90.00
#
_symmetry.space_group_name_H-M   'P 1'
#
loop_
_entity.id
_entity.type
_entity.pdbx_description
1 polymer ?
#
loop_
_entity_poly.entity_id
_entity_poly.type
_entity_poly.pdbx_seq_one_letter_code
_entity_poly.pdbx_strand_id
1 'polypeptide(L)'
;MAHDADLDTVYRVLEDTGRALREERDFADVLLEEPAVWGVQSVDADGVLVRLAVKTVPLQQWGVTRELRRRVKEALDEAGVEDPFPRRTGWLRGDGPEGRSEALTG
;
A
#
# COMPACT_ATOMS: atom_id res chain seq x y z
N MET A 1 -7.09 -0.20 -1.75
CA MET A 1 -7.27 -1.61 -1.35
C MET A 1 -8.69 -1.82 -0.82
N ALA A 2 -9.53 -2.55 -1.54
CA ALA A 2 -10.89 -2.89 -1.09
C ALA A 2 -10.83 -4.01 -0.03
N HIS A 3 -11.67 -3.93 1.00
CA HIS A 3 -11.26 -4.25 2.37
C HIS A 3 -10.86 -5.69 2.75
N ASP A 4 -11.17 -6.76 2.01
CA ASP A 4 -10.78 -8.13 2.43
C ASP A 4 -10.25 -9.01 1.27
N ALA A 5 -10.93 -9.05 0.11
CA ALA A 5 -10.51 -9.88 -1.03
C ALA A 5 -9.18 -9.44 -1.68
N ASP A 6 -8.75 -8.20 -1.43
CA ASP A 6 -7.54 -7.60 -1.99
C ASP A 6 -6.29 -7.94 -1.14
N LEU A 7 -6.44 -8.11 0.18
CA LEU A 7 -5.32 -8.34 1.09
C LEU A 7 -4.66 -9.70 0.87
N ASP A 8 -5.43 -10.76 0.62
CA ASP A 8 -4.89 -12.08 0.28
C ASP A 8 -4.06 -12.03 -1.02
N THR A 9 -4.51 -11.22 -2.00
CA THR A 9 -3.77 -11.01 -3.25
C THR A 9 -2.48 -10.24 -2.98
N VAL A 10 -2.53 -9.17 -2.19
CA VAL A 10 -1.36 -8.40 -1.77
C VAL A 10 -0.34 -9.29 -1.05
N TYR A 11 -0.79 -10.11 -0.10
CA TYR A 11 0.12 -10.99 0.66
C TYR A 11 0.81 -11.99 -0.25
N ARG A 12 0.05 -12.66 -1.12
CA ARG A 12 0.62 -13.59 -2.10
C ARG A 12 1.63 -12.89 -3.01
N VAL A 13 1.30 -11.72 -3.54
CA VAL A 13 2.22 -10.95 -4.40
C VAL A 13 3.51 -10.59 -3.66
N LEU A 14 3.42 -10.14 -2.41
CA LEU A 14 4.58 -9.81 -1.59
C LEU A 14 5.45 -11.04 -1.28
N GLU A 15 4.83 -12.16 -0.92
CA GLU A 15 5.53 -13.42 -0.64
C GLU A 15 6.23 -13.96 -1.89
N ASP A 16 5.52 -14.05 -3.01
CA ASP A 16 6.05 -14.58 -4.26
C ASP A 16 7.18 -13.68 -4.80
N THR A 17 7.01 -12.35 -4.74
CA THR A 17 8.05 -11.41 -5.16
C THR A 17 9.30 -11.52 -4.29
N GLY A 18 9.13 -11.62 -2.96
CA GLY A 18 10.24 -11.81 -2.04
C GLY A 18 10.98 -13.12 -2.29
N ARG A 19 10.24 -14.23 -2.42
CA ARG A 19 10.80 -15.57 -2.67
C ARG A 19 11.56 -15.60 -4.00
N ALA A 20 10.96 -15.08 -5.07
CA ALA A 20 11.59 -15.03 -6.39
C ALA A 20 12.89 -14.22 -6.35
N LEU A 21 12.92 -13.09 -5.63
CA LEU A 21 14.16 -12.32 -5.47
C LEU A 21 15.22 -13.15 -4.73
N ARG A 22 14.85 -13.88 -3.67
CA ARG A 22 15.79 -14.71 -2.90
C ARG A 22 16.38 -15.86 -3.72
N GLU A 23 15.60 -16.44 -4.62
CA GLU A 23 16.04 -17.55 -5.48
C GLU A 23 17.01 -17.11 -6.58
N GLU A 24 17.11 -15.81 -6.84
CA GLU A 24 18.07 -15.29 -7.81
C GLU A 24 19.50 -15.35 -7.30
N ARG A 25 20.40 -15.80 -8.18
CA ARG A 25 21.82 -16.03 -7.86
C ARG A 25 22.52 -14.79 -7.29
N ASP A 26 22.13 -13.60 -7.72
CA ASP A 26 22.74 -12.33 -7.28
C ASP A 26 22.25 -11.90 -5.88
N PHE A 27 21.17 -12.51 -5.36
CA PHE A 27 20.54 -12.17 -4.09
C PHE A 27 20.50 -13.32 -3.08
N ALA A 28 20.72 -14.56 -3.52
CA ALA A 28 20.71 -15.76 -2.67
C ALA A 28 21.69 -15.67 -1.48
N ASP A 29 22.89 -15.11 -1.72
CA ASP A 29 23.90 -14.90 -0.66
C ASP A 29 23.72 -13.57 0.10
N VAL A 30 22.79 -12.72 -0.35
CA VAL A 30 22.51 -11.40 0.23
C VAL A 30 21.33 -11.47 1.20
N LEU A 31 20.30 -12.28 0.89
CA LEU A 31 19.09 -12.48 1.69
C LEU A 31 19.26 -13.67 2.65
N LEU A 32 19.47 -13.36 3.92
CA LEU A 32 19.88 -14.31 4.95
C LEU A 32 18.76 -15.25 5.43
N GLU A 33 17.52 -14.82 5.29
CA GLU A 33 16.32 -15.55 5.73
C GLU A 33 15.24 -15.44 4.66
N GLU A 34 14.23 -16.29 4.76
CA GLU A 34 13.03 -16.18 3.93
C GLU A 34 12.35 -14.81 4.18
N PRO A 35 11.93 -14.11 3.11
CA PRO A 35 11.09 -12.93 3.24
C PRO A 35 9.79 -13.28 3.97
N ALA A 36 9.37 -12.41 4.89
CA ALA A 36 8.19 -12.64 5.72
C ALA A 36 7.21 -11.48 5.61
N VAL A 37 5.97 -11.76 5.20
CA VAL A 37 4.88 -10.79 5.25
C VAL A 37 4.34 -10.75 6.68
N TRP A 38 4.44 -9.60 7.33
CA TRP A 38 3.94 -9.38 8.70
C TRP A 38 2.47 -8.92 8.72
N GLY A 39 1.84 -8.85 7.55
CA GLY A 39 0.44 -8.43 7.40
C GLY A 39 0.23 -6.93 7.57
N VAL A 40 -1.01 -6.56 7.90
CA VAL A 40 -1.43 -5.17 8.12
C VAL A 40 -0.75 -4.57 9.35
N GLN A 41 -0.18 -3.38 9.19
CA GLN A 41 0.42 -2.57 10.26
C GLN A 41 -0.47 -1.39 10.66
N SER A 42 -1.24 -0.83 9.72
CA SER A 42 -2.22 0.22 10.00
C SER A 42 -3.33 0.23 8.95
N VAL A 43 -4.48 0.75 9.33
CA VAL A 43 -5.61 1.08 8.46
C VAL A 43 -6.02 2.50 8.78
N ASP A 44 -5.98 3.39 7.79
CA ASP A 44 -6.27 4.80 7.93
C ASP A 44 -7.05 5.35 6.72
N ALA A 45 -7.29 6.66 6.70
CA ALA A 45 -8.04 7.33 5.64
C ALA A 45 -7.32 7.29 4.27
N ASP A 46 -6.00 7.09 4.27
CA ASP A 46 -5.16 7.04 3.08
C ASP A 46 -4.99 5.61 2.57
N GLY A 47 -5.16 4.59 3.44
CA GLY A 47 -5.29 3.20 3.01
C GLY A 47 -4.88 2.17 4.06
N VAL A 48 -4.35 1.04 3.57
CA VAL A 48 -3.85 -0.07 4.40
C VAL A 48 -2.35 -0.18 4.22
N LEU A 49 -1.60 -0.16 5.33
CA LEU A 49 -0.16 -0.39 5.31
C LEU A 49 0.12 -1.87 5.55
N VAL A 50 0.79 -2.53 4.60
CA VAL A 50 1.25 -3.92 4.73
C VAL A 50 2.78 -3.95 4.78
N ARG A 51 3.35 -4.82 5.62
CA ARG A 51 4.80 -4.92 5.79
C ARG A 51 5.36 -6.25 5.29
N LEU A 52 6.31 -6.17 4.36
CA LEU A 52 7.24 -7.23 4.02
C LEU A 52 8.56 -6.99 4.76
N ALA A 53 9.05 -8.00 5.49
CA ALA A 53 10.31 -7.97 6.21
C ALA A 53 11.33 -8.89 5.52
N VAL A 54 12.55 -8.39 5.35
CA VAL A 54 13.68 -9.15 4.80
C VAL A 54 14.92 -8.90 5.65
N LYS A 55 15.78 -9.92 5.75
CA LYS A 55 17.06 -9.83 6.44
C LYS A 55 18.18 -9.92 5.42
N THR A 56 19.06 -8.92 5.41
CA THR A 56 20.17 -8.85 4.46
C THR A 56 21.51 -8.90 5.17
N VAL A 57 22.58 -9.20 4.43
CA VAL A 57 23.94 -8.87 4.88
C VAL A 57 24.09 -7.34 5.07
N PRO A 58 25.03 -6.88 5.91
CA PRO A 58 25.26 -5.45 6.13
C PRO A 58 25.55 -4.68 4.83
N LEU A 59 25.11 -3.43 4.77
CA LEU A 59 25.27 -2.48 3.66
C LEU A 59 24.49 -2.81 2.37
N GLN A 60 23.86 -3.98 2.28
CA GLN A 60 23.06 -4.37 1.12
C GLN A 60 21.57 -4.00 1.24
N GLN A 61 21.13 -3.56 2.42
CA GLN A 61 19.72 -3.26 2.71
C GLN A 61 19.09 -2.27 1.71
N TRP A 62 19.85 -1.28 1.25
CA TRP A 62 19.32 -0.27 0.32
C TRP A 62 19.16 -0.81 -1.10
N GLY A 63 20.07 -1.69 -1.55
CA GLY A 63 19.97 -2.33 -2.86
C GLY A 63 18.76 -3.27 -2.91
N VAL A 64 18.67 -4.15 -1.93
CA VAL A 64 17.54 -5.08 -1.77
C VAL A 64 16.21 -4.34 -1.63
N THR A 65 16.14 -3.29 -0.81
CA THR A 65 14.89 -2.53 -0.62
C THR A 65 14.44 -1.87 -1.93
N ARG A 66 15.36 -1.30 -2.72
CA ARG A 66 15.00 -0.67 -3.99
C ARG A 66 14.48 -1.68 -4.99
N GLU A 67 15.15 -2.82 -5.10
CA GLU A 67 14.76 -3.86 -6.05
C GLU A 67 13.43 -4.51 -5.66
N LEU A 68 13.22 -4.83 -4.38
CA LEU A 68 11.93 -5.30 -3.89
C LEU A 68 10.81 -4.29 -4.18
N ARG A 69 11.02 -3.00 -3.91
CA ARG A 69 9.99 -1.98 -4.17
C ARG A 69 9.61 -1.91 -5.65
N ARG A 70 10.59 -1.97 -6.56
CA ARG A 70 10.35 -1.96 -8.00
C ARG A 70 9.48 -3.15 -8.41
N ARG A 71 9.89 -4.36 -8.03
CA ARG A 71 9.18 -5.60 -8.40
C ARG A 71 7.81 -5.72 -7.75
N VAL A 72 7.69 -5.35 -6.47
CA VAL A 72 6.40 -5.34 -5.78
C VAL A 72 5.43 -4.39 -6.47
N LYS A 73 5.88 -3.21 -6.90
CA LYS A 73 5.02 -2.28 -7.65
C LYS A 73 4.54 -2.91 -8.96
N GLU A 74 5.46 -3.46 -9.74
CA GLU A 74 5.13 -4.14 -11.01
C GLU A 74 4.16 -5.31 -10.80
N ALA A 75 4.42 -6.18 -9.82
CA ALA A 75 3.60 -7.34 -9.54
C ALA A 75 2.20 -6.98 -8.98
N LEU A 76 2.10 -5.90 -8.19
CA LEU A 76 0.81 -5.38 -7.74
C LEU A 76 0.01 -4.79 -8.90
N ASP A 77 0.66 -4.05 -9.81
CA ASP A 77 0.02 -3.52 -11.02
C ASP A 77 -0.50 -4.65 -11.92
N GLU A 78 0.30 -5.70 -12.13
CA GLU A 78 -0.11 -6.90 -12.88
C GLU A 78 -1.26 -7.66 -12.23
N ALA A 79 -1.33 -7.66 -10.89
CA ALA A 79 -2.40 -8.27 -10.13
C ALA A 79 -3.68 -7.41 -10.08
N GLY A 80 -3.68 -6.21 -10.66
CA GLY A 80 -4.81 -5.29 -10.65
C GLY A 80 -5.06 -4.62 -9.30
N VAL A 81 -4.03 -4.58 -8.44
CA VAL A 81 -4.10 -3.95 -7.13
C VAL A 81 -3.83 -2.46 -7.28
N GLU A 82 -4.89 -1.66 -7.32
CA GLU A 82 -4.79 -0.20 -7.52
C GLU A 82 -4.31 0.53 -6.25
N ASP A 83 -3.31 1.40 -6.42
CA ASP A 83 -2.95 2.41 -5.43
C ASP A 83 -4.16 3.34 -5.16
N PRO A 84 -4.57 3.54 -3.89
CA PRO A 84 -5.60 4.50 -3.59
C PRO A 84 -5.08 5.90 -3.93
N PHE A 85 -5.53 6.47 -5.04
CA PHE A 85 -5.36 7.90 -5.29
C PHE A 85 -5.89 8.68 -4.07
N PRO A 86 -5.16 9.71 -3.58
CA PRO A 86 -5.62 10.49 -2.44
C PRO A 86 -6.96 11.13 -2.79
N ARG A 87 -8.05 10.57 -2.24
CA ARG A 87 -9.40 11.10 -2.37
C ARG A 87 -9.48 12.35 -1.50
N ARG A 88 -9.04 13.49 -2.03
CA ARG A 88 -9.33 14.78 -1.38
C ARG A 88 -10.82 15.10 -1.58
N THR A 89 -11.65 14.65 -0.65
CA THR A 89 -13.01 15.16 -0.50
C THR A 89 -12.93 16.59 0.04
N GLY A 90 -12.88 17.56 -0.86
CA GLY A 90 -13.03 18.96 -0.48
C GLY A 90 -14.49 19.21 -0.08
N TRP A 91 -14.75 19.50 1.18
CA TRP A 91 -16.03 20.04 1.60
C TRP A 91 -16.17 21.46 1.03
N LEU A 92 -16.83 21.63 -0.10
CA LEU A 92 -17.29 22.92 -0.58
C LEU A 92 -18.40 23.40 0.37
N ARG A 93 -18.04 24.26 1.33
CA ARG A 93 -19.03 25.05 2.08
C ARG A 93 -19.70 25.98 1.08
N GLY A 94 -20.95 25.68 0.72
CA GLY A 94 -21.81 26.65 0.06
C GLY A 94 -22.19 27.72 1.06
N ASP A 95 -21.51 28.86 1.03
CA ASP A 95 -22.08 30.10 1.57
C ASP A 95 -23.22 30.53 0.64
N GLY A 96 -24.41 29.99 0.90
CA GLY A 96 -25.65 30.44 0.27
C GLY A 96 -26.07 31.80 0.84
N PRO A 97 -26.43 32.79 0.01
CA PRO A 97 -26.82 34.10 0.49
C PRO A 97 -28.30 34.09 0.92
N GLU A 98 -28.63 35.04 1.80
CA GLU A 98 -29.98 35.59 2.04
C GLU A 98 -30.92 34.84 3.00
N GLY A 99 -30.73 35.09 4.30
CA GLY A 99 -31.84 35.13 5.25
C GLY A 99 -32.72 36.36 4.99
N ARG A 100 -33.77 36.20 4.19
CA ARG A 100 -34.95 37.08 4.18
C ARG A 100 -36.22 36.25 4.10
N SER A 101 -37.00 36.23 5.17
CA SER A 101 -38.45 36.36 5.08
C SER A 101 -39.00 36.76 6.45
N GLU A 102 -39.37 38.04 6.56
CA GLU A 102 -40.46 38.47 7.41
C GLU A 102 -41.79 37.86 6.92
N ALA A 103 -42.76 37.85 7.86
CA ALA A 103 -44.20 37.98 7.69
C ALA A 103 -45.11 36.76 7.98
N LEU A 104 -45.74 36.84 9.17
CA LEU A 104 -47.20 36.78 9.43
C LEU A 104 -47.96 35.44 9.28
N THR A 105 -48.44 34.91 10.42
CA THR A 105 -49.88 34.82 10.81
C THR A 105 -50.13 33.57 11.67
N GLY A 106 -50.75 33.79 12.84
CA GLY A 106 -51.25 32.74 13.73
C GLY A 106 -51.45 33.26 15.13
#